data_AF-A0A542UXM3-F1
#
_entry.id   AF-A0A542UXM3-F1
#
_cell.length_a   1.000
_cell.length_b   1.000
_cell.length_c   1.000
_cell.angle_alpha   90.00
_cell.angle_beta   90.00
_cell.angle_gamma   90.00
#
_symmetry.space_group_name_H-M   'P 1'
#
loop_
_entity.id
_entity.type
_entity.pdbx_description
1 polymer ?
#
loop_
_entity_poly.entity_id
_entity_poly.type
_entity_poly.pdbx_seq_one_letter_code
_entity_poly.pdbx_strand_id
1 'polypeptide(L)'
;MQFLMLVCTDPQGEPAAPGDLTIEEWGADVDRRGVWLAGDRLRPGADSRTVRRRGGATLVTEGPFAEAAEVIGGFDVLECATLEEALEVAAAHPMARAGRIDVRPVWPLGL
;
A
#
# COMPACT_ATOMS: atom_id res chain seq x y z
N MET A 1 -8.78 -11.85 -9.46
CA MET A 1 -9.41 -11.07 -8.38
C MET A 1 -8.51 -9.90 -8.04
N GLN A 2 -9.09 -8.75 -7.72
CA GLN A 2 -8.31 -7.57 -7.37
C GLN A 2 -8.08 -7.46 -5.87
N PHE A 3 -6.85 -7.09 -5.50
CA PHE A 3 -6.44 -6.85 -4.12
C PHE A 3 -5.77 -5.50 -3.99
N LEU A 4 -6.09 -4.77 -2.93
CA LEU A 4 -5.36 -3.59 -2.50
C LEU A 4 -4.31 -4.02 -1.48
N MET A 5 -3.07 -3.64 -1.72
CA MET A 5 -1.94 -3.78 -0.82
C MET A 5 -1.60 -2.39 -0.28
N LEU A 6 -1.75 -2.17 1.04
CA LEU A 6 -1.31 -0.95 1.69
C LEU A 6 0.07 -1.17 2.30
N VAL A 7 1.01 -0.31 1.92
CA VAL A 7 2.40 -0.35 2.41
C VAL A 7 2.51 0.60 3.60
N CYS A 8 2.63 0.04 4.79
CA CYS A 8 2.64 0.77 6.04
C CYS A 8 4.04 0.80 6.66
N THR A 9 4.38 1.90 7.34
CA THR A 9 5.56 1.93 8.22
C THR A 9 5.28 1.09 9.46
N ASP A 10 6.31 0.43 9.99
CA ASP A 10 6.25 -0.25 11.29
C ASP A 10 7.47 0.18 12.13
N PRO A 11 7.28 0.76 13.33
CA PRO A 11 8.38 1.12 14.23
C PRO A 11 9.24 -0.07 14.67
N GLN A 12 8.73 -1.30 14.55
CA GLN A 12 9.45 -2.55 14.82
C GLN A 12 9.99 -3.20 13.54
N GLY A 13 9.77 -2.59 12.38
CA GLY A 13 10.23 -3.09 11.10
C GLY A 13 11.76 -3.20 11.05
N GLU A 14 12.23 -4.28 10.43
CA GLU A 14 13.65 -4.54 10.29
C GLU A 14 14.16 -4.04 8.94
N PRO A 15 15.19 -3.17 8.89
CA PRO A 15 15.72 -2.66 7.63
C PRO A 15 16.21 -3.79 6.71
N ALA A 16 16.15 -3.55 5.40
CA ALA A 16 16.62 -4.50 4.40
C ALA A 16 18.04 -5.02 4.70
N ALA A 17 18.20 -6.34 4.64
CA ALA A 17 19.47 -7.02 4.75
C ALA A 17 20.19 -7.08 3.40
N PRO A 18 21.53 -7.24 3.37
CA PRO A 18 22.25 -7.48 2.13
C PRO A 18 21.70 -8.72 1.40
N GLY A 19 21.27 -8.54 0.15
CA GLY A 19 20.67 -9.59 -0.67
C GLY A 19 19.14 -9.64 -0.64
N ASP A 20 18.48 -8.84 0.20
CA ASP A 20 17.04 -8.61 0.08
C ASP A 20 16.75 -7.89 -1.24
N LEU A 21 15.62 -8.22 -1.85
CA LEU A 21 15.13 -7.51 -3.03
C LEU A 21 14.92 -6.03 -2.71
N THR A 22 15.20 -5.16 -3.67
CA THR A 22 14.76 -3.76 -3.63
C THR A 22 13.29 -3.63 -4.03
N ILE A 23 12.67 -2.48 -3.74
CA ILE A 23 11.27 -2.22 -4.13
C ILE A 23 11.17 -2.20 -5.65
N GLU A 24 12.19 -1.66 -6.34
CA GLU A 24 12.28 -1.59 -7.79
C GLU A 24 12.40 -2.99 -8.42
N GLU A 25 13.21 -3.88 -7.82
CA GLU A 25 13.34 -5.26 -8.28
C GLU A 25 12.06 -6.07 -8.05
N TRP A 26 11.39 -5.89 -6.91
CA TRP A 26 10.09 -6.49 -6.66
C TRP A 26 9.05 -5.98 -7.68
N GLY A 27 9.01 -4.67 -7.92
CA GLY A 27 8.11 -4.04 -8.89
C GLY A 27 8.30 -4.61 -10.30
N ALA A 28 9.56 -4.74 -10.74
CA ALA A 28 9.89 -5.35 -12.02
C ALA A 28 9.51 -6.84 -12.11
N ASP A 29 9.48 -7.56 -10.98
CA ASP A 29 9.00 -8.95 -10.94
C ASP A 29 7.49 -9.04 -11.12
N VAL A 30 6.74 -8.28 -10.32
CA VAL A 30 5.27 -8.34 -10.33
C VAL A 30 4.67 -7.79 -11.63
N ASP A 31 5.31 -6.79 -12.24
CA ASP A 31 4.98 -6.29 -13.58
C ASP A 31 5.21 -7.36 -14.65
N ARG A 32 6.40 -8.00 -14.64
CA ARG A 32 6.72 -9.09 -15.59
C ARG A 32 5.76 -10.28 -15.48
N ARG A 33 5.30 -10.58 -14.26
CA ARG A 33 4.31 -11.63 -14.00
C ARG A 33 2.89 -11.24 -14.42
N GLY A 34 2.64 -9.96 -14.70
CA GLY A 34 1.34 -9.42 -15.08
C GLY A 34 0.34 -9.38 -13.92
N VAL A 35 0.80 -9.43 -12.67
CA VAL A 35 -0.06 -9.42 -11.48
C VAL A 35 -0.19 -8.02 -10.85
N TRP A 36 0.55 -7.03 -11.34
CA TRP A 36 0.50 -5.65 -10.85
C TRP A 36 -0.29 -4.76 -11.82
N LEU A 37 -1.29 -4.04 -11.28
CA LEU A 37 -2.15 -3.15 -12.06
C LEU A 37 -1.76 -1.68 -11.91
N ALA A 38 -1.38 -1.27 -10.70
CA ALA A 38 -0.97 0.10 -10.37
C ALA A 38 -0.32 0.13 -8.99
N GLY A 39 0.55 1.09 -8.73
CA GLY A 39 1.09 1.33 -7.41
C GLY A 39 2.02 2.53 -7.37
N ASP A 40 2.14 3.17 -6.21
CA ASP A 40 2.96 4.35 -6.02
C ASP A 40 3.37 4.52 -4.56
N ARG A 41 4.52 5.17 -4.36
CA ARG A 41 4.91 5.73 -3.06
C ARG A 41 4.17 7.03 -2.83
N LEU A 42 3.63 7.20 -1.63
CA LEU A 42 2.96 8.42 -1.22
C LEU A 42 3.98 9.47 -0.75
N ARG A 43 3.62 10.74 -0.94
CA ARG A 43 4.31 11.87 -0.32
C ARG A 43 4.13 11.83 1.21
N PRO A 44 5.01 12.50 1.98
CA PRO A 44 4.86 12.58 3.44
C PRO A 44 3.47 13.04 3.87
N GLY A 45 2.98 12.53 5.00
CA GLY A 45 1.63 12.85 5.51
C GLY A 45 1.36 14.35 5.68
N ALA A 46 2.38 15.18 5.90
CA ALA A 46 2.26 16.64 5.95
C ALA A 46 1.72 17.27 4.64
N ASP A 47 1.94 16.61 3.50
CA ASP A 47 1.45 17.06 2.20
C ASP A 47 -0.01 16.65 1.98
N SER A 48 -0.54 15.74 2.80
CA SER A 48 -1.91 15.26 2.64
C SER A 48 -2.96 16.26 3.16
N ARG A 49 -4.17 16.13 2.63
CA ARG A 49 -5.35 16.89 3.04
C ARG A 49 -6.52 15.91 3.21
N THR A 50 -7.30 16.07 4.26
CA THR A 50 -8.56 15.31 4.42
C THR A 50 -9.75 16.20 4.07
N VAL A 51 -10.79 15.61 3.49
CA VAL A 51 -12.03 16.31 3.11
C VAL A 51 -13.22 15.61 3.76
N ARG A 52 -14.08 16.36 4.45
CA ARG A 52 -15.32 15.84 5.05
C ARG A 52 -16.49 16.77 4.77
N ARG A 53 -17.62 16.20 4.30
CA ARG A 53 -18.87 16.94 4.05
C ARG A 53 -19.97 16.50 5.01
N ARG A 54 -20.58 17.44 5.74
CA ARG A 54 -21.72 17.17 6.65
C ARG A 54 -22.60 18.41 6.79
N GLY A 55 -23.92 18.23 6.81
CA GLY A 55 -24.86 19.34 7.02
C GLY A 55 -24.75 20.46 5.99
N GLY A 56 -24.40 20.14 4.74
CA GLY A 56 -24.20 21.11 3.67
C GLY A 56 -22.85 21.83 3.67
N ALA A 57 -22.00 21.65 4.69
CA ALA A 57 -20.67 22.24 4.76
C ALA A 57 -19.57 21.26 4.34
N THR A 58 -18.50 21.78 3.76
CA THR A 58 -17.27 21.06 3.42
C THR A 58 -16.13 21.57 4.31
N LEU A 59 -15.46 20.66 5.01
CA LEU A 59 -14.28 20.94 5.80
C LEU A 59 -13.08 20.27 5.15
N VAL A 60 -11.99 21.02 4.97
CA VAL A 60 -10.68 20.51 4.55
C VAL A 60 -9.71 20.68 5.71
N THR A 61 -8.97 19.63 6.07
CA THR A 61 -7.93 19.70 7.11
C THR A 61 -6.58 19.30 6.55
N GLU A 62 -5.52 19.88 7.10
CA GLU A 62 -4.15 19.47 6.79
C GLU A 62 -3.79 18.18 7.53
N GLY A 63 -2.90 17.39 6.92
CA GLY A 63 -2.44 16.13 7.49
C GLY A 63 -3.31 14.93 7.12
N PRO A 64 -2.86 13.73 7.50
CA PRO A 64 -3.52 12.47 7.15
C PRO A 64 -4.84 12.30 7.92
N PHE A 65 -5.63 11.31 7.50
CA PHE A 65 -6.88 10.96 8.18
C PHE A 65 -6.72 10.67 9.67
N ALA A 66 -5.62 10.03 10.05
CA ALA A 66 -5.29 9.70 11.43
C ALA A 66 -3.83 10.05 11.72
N GLU A 67 -3.59 10.64 12.89
CA GLU A 67 -2.27 10.68 13.48
C GLU A 67 -2.00 9.30 14.10
N ALA A 68 -1.12 8.54 13.46
CA ALA A 68 -0.79 7.18 13.87
C ALA A 68 0.73 6.99 13.81
N ALA A 69 1.24 6.11 14.68
CA ALA A 69 2.65 5.73 14.64
C ALA A 69 2.99 4.91 13.37
N GLU A 70 2.01 4.17 12.86
CA GLU A 70 2.07 3.47 11.58
C GLU A 70 1.33 4.31 10.53
N VAL A 71 2.02 4.73 9.46
CA VAL A 71 1.44 5.53 8.38
C VAL A 71 1.48 4.75 7.06
N ILE A 72 0.49 4.98 6.20
CA ILE A 72 0.47 4.44 4.84
C ILE A 72 1.46 5.26 4.01
N GLY A 73 2.53 4.62 3.56
CA GLY A 73 3.59 5.22 2.75
C GLY A 73 3.51 4.86 1.26
N GLY A 74 2.63 3.94 0.88
CA GLY A 74 2.47 3.48 -0.49
C GLY A 74 1.27 2.56 -0.65
N PHE A 75 0.94 2.24 -1.89
CA PHE A 75 -0.07 1.24 -2.20
C PHE A 75 0.29 0.52 -3.50
N ASP A 76 -0.26 -0.69 -3.64
CA ASP A 76 -0.27 -1.44 -4.88
C ASP A 76 -1.65 -2.08 -5.09
N VAL A 77 -2.06 -2.20 -6.35
CA VAL A 77 -3.26 -2.92 -6.78
C VAL A 77 -2.79 -4.14 -7.56
N LEU A 78 -3.17 -5.32 -7.07
CA LEU A 78 -2.77 -6.61 -7.64
C LEU A 78 -3.97 -7.30 -8.28
N GLU A 79 -3.73 -7.99 -9.39
CA GLU A 79 -4.65 -8.95 -10.01
C GLU A 79 -4.10 -10.36 -9.80
N CYS A 80 -4.68 -11.10 -8.84
CA CYS A 80 -4.26 -12.45 -8.49
C CYS A 80 -5.46 -13.41 -8.54
N ALA A 81 -5.22 -14.70 -8.75
CA ALA A 81 -6.26 -15.72 -8.78
C ALA A 81 -6.93 -15.90 -7.41
N THR A 82 -6.16 -15.80 -6.31
CA THR A 82 -6.66 -15.99 -4.94
C THR A 82 -6.03 -15.01 -3.94
N LEU A 83 -6.56 -14.98 -2.70
CA LEU A 83 -5.97 -14.20 -1.61
C LEU A 83 -4.60 -14.74 -1.23
N GLU A 84 -4.41 -16.05 -1.26
CA GLU A 84 -3.14 -16.70 -0.95
C GLU A 84 -2.04 -16.26 -1.92
N GLU A 85 -2.32 -16.21 -3.22
CA GLU A 85 -1.36 -15.67 -4.21
C GLU A 85 -1.04 -14.20 -3.94
N ALA A 86 -2.03 -13.38 -3.60
CA ALA A 86 -1.80 -11.98 -3.25
C ALA A 86 -0.95 -11.82 -1.98
N LEU A 87 -1.15 -12.69 -0.98
CA LEU A 87 -0.34 -12.71 0.24
C LEU A 87 1.10 -13.18 -0.04
N GLU A 88 1.31 -14.13 -0.94
CA GLU A 88 2.65 -14.54 -1.38
C GLU A 88 3.38 -13.40 -2.10
N VAL A 89 2.70 -12.69 -3.01
CA VAL A 89 3.23 -11.50 -3.69
C VAL A 89 3.59 -10.40 -2.69
N ALA A 90 2.70 -10.14 -1.72
CA ALA A 90 2.93 -9.16 -0.67
C ALA A 90 4.08 -9.56 0.27
N ALA A 91 4.20 -10.82 0.65
CA ALA A 91 5.26 -11.30 1.53
C ALA A 91 6.67 -11.16 0.91
N ALA A 92 6.77 -11.19 -0.42
CA ALA A 92 8.02 -10.95 -1.14
C ALA A 92 8.39 -9.45 -1.24
N HIS A 93 7.45 -8.54 -0.97
CA HIS A 93 7.72 -7.10 -1.01
C HIS A 93 8.64 -6.71 0.16
N PRO A 94 9.69 -5.88 -0.04
CA PRO A 94 10.67 -5.57 1.02
C PRO A 94 10.06 -4.93 2.29
N MET A 95 9.01 -4.14 2.11
CA MET A 95 8.25 -3.55 3.23
C MET A 95 7.41 -4.54 4.05
N ALA A 96 7.29 -5.81 3.64
CA ALA A 96 6.72 -6.84 4.52
C ALA A 96 7.63 -7.13 5.73
N ARG A 97 8.94 -6.84 5.61
CA ARG A 97 9.91 -6.94 6.70
C ARG A 97 10.26 -5.59 7.32
N ALA A 98 10.50 -4.57 6.47
CA ALA A 98 10.89 -3.23 6.93
C ALA A 98 9.71 -2.39 7.45
N GLY A 99 8.49 -2.83 7.22
CA GLY A 99 7.27 -2.20 7.69
C GLY A 99 6.18 -3.24 7.91
N ARG A 100 4.98 -2.96 7.41
CA ARG A 100 3.86 -3.91 7.37
C ARG A 100 3.10 -3.76 6.07
N ILE A 101 2.50 -4.85 5.61
CA ILE A 101 1.59 -4.84 4.47
C ILE A 101 0.20 -5.32 4.90
N ASP A 102 -0.81 -4.51 4.58
CA ASP A 102 -2.23 -4.89 4.71
C ASP A 102 -2.78 -5.25 3.32
N VAL A 103 -3.19 -6.51 3.14
CA VAL A 103 -3.72 -7.03 1.87
C VAL A 103 -5.23 -7.23 2.00
N ARG A 104 -6.00 -6.60 1.10
CA ARG A 104 -7.47 -6.64 1.14
C ARG A 104 -8.05 -6.94 -0.23
N PRO A 105 -9.01 -7.87 -0.35
CA PRO A 105 -9.80 -7.97 -1.58
C PRO A 105 -10.63 -6.70 -1.77
N VAL A 106 -10.77 -6.24 -3.01
CA VAL A 106 -11.64 -5.10 -3.33
C VAL A 106 -12.95 -5.56 -3.95
N TRP A 107 -14.01 -4.78 -3.72
CA TRP A 107 -15.24 -4.87 -4.50
C TRP A 107 -15.20 -3.81 -5.61
N PRO A 108 -15.14 -4.21 -6.89
CA PRO A 108 -15.18 -3.26 -7.99
C PRO A 108 -16.49 -2.47 -7.96
N LEU A 109 -16.42 -1.16 -8.23
CA LEU A 109 -17.61 -0.31 -8.28
C LEU A 109 -18.44 -0.50 -9.56
N GLY A 110 -17.92 -1.23 -10.55
CA GLY A 110 -18.62 -1.50 -11.82
C GLY A 110 -18.90 -0.25 -12.66
N LEU A 111 -18.08 0.78 -12.49
CA LEU A 111 -18.16 2.06 -13.21
C LEU A 111 -17.45 2.00 -14.57
#